data_AF-A0A914V8J0-F1
#
_entry.id   AF-A0A914V8J0-F1
#
_cell.length_a   1.000
_cell.length_b   1.000
_cell.length_c   1.000
_cell.angle_alpha   90.00
_cell.angle_beta   90.00
_cell.angle_gamma   90.00
#
_symmetry.space_group_name_H-M   'P 1'
#
loop_
_entity.id
_entity.type
_entity.pdbx_description
1 polymer ?
#
loop_
_entity_poly.entity_id
_entity_poly.type
_entity_poly.pdbx_seq_one_letter_code
_entity_poly.pdbx_strand_id
1 'polypeptide(L)'
;MFAGKIADTLLDAGHEVVIFMPLMDPDVTSNGTNRARIIRYQPLENENTWSGVSFKKDPFDESSDIMTDENIETIQKIMNDICEGQISNKQLLRQLRDEKFDLVMGE
;
A
#
# COMPACT_ATOMS: atom_id res chain seq x y z
N MET A 1 4.33 -9.55 6.16
CA MET A 1 3.27 -8.51 6.23
C MET A 1 2.05 -9.06 6.94
N PHE A 2 1.43 -8.25 7.79
CA PHE A 2 0.27 -8.60 8.62
C PHE A 2 -1.00 -8.86 7.79
N ALA A 3 -1.32 -7.97 6.83
CA ALA A 3 -2.50 -8.10 5.97
C ALA A 3 -2.57 -9.43 5.19
N GLY A 4 -1.44 -9.92 4.68
CA GLY A 4 -1.39 -11.21 3.98
C GLY A 4 -1.76 -12.40 4.88
N LYS A 5 -1.44 -12.35 6.18
CA LYS A 5 -1.84 -13.40 7.14
C LYS A 5 -3.33 -13.34 7.47
N ILE A 6 -3.90 -12.14 7.54
CA ILE A 6 -5.35 -11.96 7.65
C ILE A 6 -6.03 -12.57 6.43
N ALA A 7 -5.53 -12.28 5.22
CA ALA A 7 -6.07 -12.83 3.99
C ALA A 7 -6.02 -14.36 3.96
N ASP A 8 -4.88 -14.97 4.33
CA ASP A 8 -4.74 -16.42 4.43
C ASP A 8 -5.77 -17.04 5.40
N THR A 9 -6.00 -16.39 6.55
CA THR A 9 -6.95 -16.85 7.57
C THR A 9 -8.39 -16.82 7.05
N LEU A 10 -8.76 -15.74 6.34
CA LEU A 10 -10.09 -15.60 5.75
C LEU A 10 -10.31 -16.58 4.59
N LEU A 11 -9.28 -16.84 3.78
CA LEU A 11 -9.31 -17.89 2.75
C LEU A 11 -9.50 -19.28 3.37
N ASP A 12 -8.84 -19.57 4.49
CA ASP A 12 -9.01 -20.84 5.23
C ASP A 12 -10.43 -21.02 5.79
N ALA A 13 -11.09 -19.92 6.14
CA ALA A 13 -12.50 -19.90 6.55
C ALA A 13 -13.50 -19.99 5.38
N GLY A 14 -13.02 -20.06 4.13
CA GLY A 14 -13.84 -20.22 2.94
C GLY A 14 -14.34 -18.91 2.31
N HIS A 15 -13.78 -17.77 2.69
CA HIS A 15 -14.09 -16.48 2.06
C HIS A 15 -13.25 -16.25 0.80
N GLU A 16 -13.80 -15.53 -0.18
CA GLU A 16 -13.00 -14.95 -1.25
C GLU A 16 -12.32 -13.67 -0.73
N VAL A 17 -11.02 -13.54 -0.98
CA VAL A 17 -10.23 -12.40 -0.51
C VAL A 17 -9.43 -11.80 -1.66
N VAL A 18 -9.56 -10.49 -1.81
CA VAL A 18 -8.79 -9.67 -2.74
C VAL A 18 -8.02 -8.63 -1.94
N ILE A 19 -6.73 -8.50 -2.22
CA ILE A 19 -5.90 -7.43 -1.64
C ILE A 19 -5.73 -6.34 -2.70
N PHE A 20 -6.23 -5.15 -2.42
CA PHE A 20 -5.87 -3.96 -3.16
C PHE A 20 -4.56 -3.38 -2.61
N MET A 21 -3.55 -3.23 -3.46
CA MET A 21 -2.22 -2.79 -3.06
C MET A 21 -1.71 -1.70 -4.02
N PRO A 22 -1.80 -0.42 -3.65
CA PRO A 22 -1.03 0.61 -4.35
C PRO A 22 0.47 0.34 -4.16
N LEU A 23 1.25 0.43 -5.23
CA LEU A 23 2.70 0.36 -5.15
C LEU A 23 3.20 1.71 -4.60
N MET A 24 3.38 1.73 -3.28
CA MET A 24 3.92 2.89 -2.59
C MET A 24 5.44 2.89 -2.76
N ASP A 25 6.10 1.80 -2.35
CA ASP A 25 7.56 1.63 -2.40
C ASP A 25 7.92 0.47 -3.37
N PRO A 26 8.72 0.71 -4.42
CA PRO A 26 9.12 -0.34 -5.37
C PRO A 26 9.97 -1.46 -4.74
N ASP A 27 10.66 -1.18 -3.62
CA ASP A 27 11.48 -2.18 -2.94
C ASP A 27 10.62 -3.21 -2.18
N VAL A 28 9.34 -2.90 -1.96
CA VAL A 28 8.38 -3.78 -1.30
C VAL A 28 7.71 -4.69 -2.33
N THR A 29 8.35 -5.83 -2.58
CA THR A 29 7.88 -6.81 -3.58
C THR A 29 6.88 -7.82 -3.02
N SER A 30 6.90 -8.06 -1.72
CA SER A 30 5.98 -8.98 -1.04
C SER A 30 4.64 -8.33 -0.72
N ASN A 31 3.56 -9.09 -0.88
CA ASN A 31 2.19 -8.78 -0.47
C ASN A 31 1.79 -9.53 0.83
N GLY A 32 2.70 -10.31 1.41
CA GLY A 32 2.47 -11.12 2.61
C GLY A 32 1.69 -12.43 2.41
N THR A 33 1.29 -12.80 1.19
CA THR A 33 0.57 -14.05 0.88
C THR A 33 0.78 -14.49 -0.56
N ASN A 34 0.83 -15.81 -0.80
CA ASN A 34 0.89 -16.39 -2.15
C ASN A 34 -0.47 -16.93 -2.63
N ARG A 35 -1.54 -16.73 -1.86
CA ARG A 35 -2.85 -17.36 -2.08
C ARG A 35 -3.94 -16.38 -2.51
N ALA A 36 -3.95 -15.18 -1.94
CA ALA A 36 -4.97 -14.18 -2.25
C ALA A 36 -4.73 -13.53 -3.62
N ARG A 37 -5.83 -13.17 -4.31
CA ARG A 37 -5.74 -12.38 -5.55
C ARG A 37 -5.35 -10.95 -5.21
N ILE A 38 -4.48 -10.36 -6.03
CA ILE A 38 -3.97 -9.01 -5.81
C ILE A 38 -4.41 -8.08 -6.94
N ILE A 39 -4.98 -6.93 -6.60
CA ILE A 39 -5.16 -5.80 -7.51
C ILE A 39 -4.03 -4.82 -7.20
N ARG A 40 -3.01 -4.80 -8.07
CA ARG A 40 -1.90 -3.84 -7.96
C ARG A 40 -2.23 -2.57 -8.72
N TYR A 41 -1.94 -1.42 -8.12
CA TYR A 41 -2.07 -0.12 -8.77
C TYR A 41 -0.76 0.65 -8.63
N GLN A 42 -0.30 1.27 -9.72
CA GLN A 42 0.87 2.16 -9.70
C GLN A 42 0.39 3.61 -9.63
N PRO A 43 0.35 4.23 -8.44
CA PRO A 43 -0.03 5.64 -8.30
C PRO A 43 1.04 6.63 -8.77
N LEU A 44 2.32 6.30 -8.53
CA LEU A 44 3.43 7.22 -8.72
C LEU A 44 4.16 6.92 -10.02
N GLU A 45 4.44 7.96 -10.81
CA GLU A 45 5.29 7.84 -12.02
C GLU A 45 6.76 7.64 -11.67
N ASN A 46 7.21 8.12 -10.49
CA ASN A 46 8.60 8.03 -10.05
C ASN A 46 8.75 7.02 -8.90
N GLU A 47 9.51 5.97 -9.16
CA GLU A 47 9.78 4.87 -8.23
C GLU A 47 10.65 5.31 -7.03
N ASN A 48 11.43 6.40 -7.16
CA ASN A 48 12.37 6.83 -6.11
C ASN A 48 11.79 7.77 -5.04
N THR A 49 10.48 8.01 -5.02
CA THR A 49 9.91 9.03 -4.11
C THR A 49 10.14 8.71 -2.62
N TRP A 50 10.25 7.43 -2.26
CA TRP A 50 10.54 6.99 -0.88
C TRP A 50 12.03 7.01 -0.49
N SER A 51 12.96 7.17 -1.44
CA SER A 51 14.40 7.11 -1.12
C SER A 51 14.89 8.27 -0.25
N GLY A 52 14.10 9.35 -0.15
CA GLY A 52 14.38 10.51 0.69
C GLY A 52 14.06 10.31 2.18
N VAL A 53 13.32 9.26 2.54
CA VAL A 53 12.82 9.10 3.92
C VAL A 53 13.86 8.41 4.81
N SER A 54 14.18 9.01 5.96
CA SER A 54 15.33 8.58 6.79
C SER A 54 15.21 7.14 7.30
N PHE A 55 14.01 6.68 7.67
CA PHE A 55 13.78 5.32 8.17
C PHE A 55 14.06 4.21 7.13
N LYS A 56 14.17 4.57 5.83
CA LYS A 56 14.52 3.60 4.79
C LYS A 56 15.98 3.16 4.87
N LYS A 57 16.85 3.93 5.54
CA LYS A 57 18.27 3.62 5.70
C LYS A 57 18.50 2.59 6.80
N ASP A 58 18.00 2.88 7.99
CA ASP A 58 18.01 1.95 9.13
C ASP A 58 16.79 2.25 10.03
N PRO A 59 15.77 1.39 10.03
CA PRO A 59 14.57 1.60 10.85
C PRO A 59 14.79 1.35 12.35
N PHE A 60 15.97 0.84 12.75
CA PHE A 60 16.33 0.58 14.14
C PHE A 60 17.42 1.52 14.66
N ASP A 61 17.80 2.54 13.88
CA ASP A 61 18.72 3.58 14.34
C ASP A 61 18.00 4.47 15.36
N GLU A 62 18.32 4.28 16.64
CA GLU A 62 17.79 5.08 17.76
C GLU A 62 18.15 6.56 17.66
N SER A 63 19.17 6.91 16.87
CA SER A 63 19.57 8.30 16.60
C SER A 63 18.79 8.93 15.43
N SER A 64 18.04 8.13 14.67
CA SER A 64 17.20 8.61 13.60
C SER A 64 15.89 9.17 14.16
N ASP A 65 15.64 10.45 13.88
CA ASP A 65 14.31 11.01 14.04
C ASP A 65 13.51 10.76 12.76
N ILE A 66 12.43 9.99 12.86
CA ILE A 66 11.51 9.72 11.75
C ILE A 66 10.46 10.83 11.59
N MET A 67 10.30 11.69 12.60
CA MET A 67 9.31 12.77 12.66
C MET A 67 9.91 14.14 12.36
N THR A 68 11.02 14.21 11.63
CA THR A 68 11.54 15.48 11.12
C THR A 68 10.53 16.13 10.16
N ASP A 69 10.50 17.46 10.12
CA ASP A 69 9.63 18.20 9.20
C ASP A 69 9.82 17.75 7.74
N GLU A 70 11.07 17.51 7.31
CA GLU A 70 11.40 17.02 5.96
C GLU A 70 10.77 15.64 5.66
N ASN A 71 10.84 14.70 6.60
CA ASN A 71 10.21 13.39 6.46
C ASN A 71 8.68 13.52 6.41
N ILE A 72 8.10 14.35 7.30
CA ILE A 72 6.66 14.57 7.37
C ILE A 72 6.16 15.17 6.05
N GLU A 73 6.81 16.22 5.53
CA GLU A 73 6.46 16.84 4.26
C GLU A 73 6.56 15.85 3.09
N THR A 74 7.63 15.04 3.07
CA THR A 74 7.84 14.02 2.04
C THR A 74 6.75 12.96 2.08
N ILE A 75 6.44 12.41 3.26
CA ILE A 75 5.40 11.39 3.44
C ILE A 75 4.04 11.95 3.08
N GLN A 76 3.70 13.17 3.54
CA GLN A 76 2.43 13.82 3.21
C GLN A 76 2.26 14.00 1.71
N LYS A 77 3.30 14.47 1.02
CA LYS A 77 3.27 14.61 -0.43
C LYS A 77 3.02 13.28 -1.12
N ILE A 78 3.74 12.23 -0.74
CA ILE A 78 3.57 10.89 -1.30
C ILE A 78 2.12 10.39 -1.08
N MET A 79 1.59 10.54 0.13
CA MET A 79 0.22 10.10 0.44
C MET A 79 -0.82 10.86 -0.38
N ASN A 80 -0.64 12.17 -0.56
CA ASN A 80 -1.52 12.99 -1.38
C ASN A 80 -1.46 12.58 -2.85
N ASP A 81 -0.27 12.39 -3.42
CA ASP A 81 -0.10 11.96 -4.81
C ASP A 81 -0.75 10.59 -5.05
N ILE A 82 -0.61 9.66 -4.10
CA ILE A 82 -1.26 8.34 -4.17
C ILE A 82 -2.77 8.47 -4.12
N CYS A 83 -3.30 9.26 -3.18
CA CYS A 83 -4.72 9.51 -3.04
C CYS A 83 -5.31 10.12 -4.32
N GLU A 84 -4.70 11.20 -4.82
CA GLU A 84 -5.11 11.88 -6.06
C GLU A 84 -5.08 10.93 -7.26
N GLY A 85 -4.03 10.13 -7.40
CA GLY A 85 -3.93 9.11 -8.45
C GLY A 85 -5.08 8.08 -8.37
N GLN A 86 -5.35 7.57 -7.18
CA GLN A 86 -6.42 6.58 -6.96
C GLN A 86 -7.81 7.15 -7.28
N ILE A 87 -8.16 8.32 -6.74
CA ILE A 87 -9.50 8.91 -6.88
C ILE A 87 -9.75 9.46 -8.29
N SER A 88 -8.70 9.85 -9.01
CA SER A 88 -8.81 10.31 -10.40
C SER A 88 -8.90 9.16 -11.41
N ASN A 89 -8.45 7.96 -11.05
CA ASN A 89 -8.43 6.80 -11.93
C ASN A 89 -9.81 6.11 -12.03
N LYS A 90 -10.63 6.57 -13.00
CA LYS A 90 -11.97 6.02 -13.26
C LYS A 90 -11.99 4.54 -13.66
N GLN A 91 -10.89 4.00 -14.19
CA GLN A 91 -10.84 2.58 -14.54
C GLN A 91 -10.67 1.73 -13.29
N LEU A 92 -9.72 2.09 -12.42
CA LEU A 92 -9.51 1.45 -11.13
C LEU A 92 -10.79 1.49 -10.29
N LEU A 93 -11.41 2.67 -10.17
CA LEU A 93 -12.65 2.81 -9.39
C LEU A 93 -13.82 1.98 -9.94
N ARG A 94 -13.89 1.77 -11.26
CA ARG A 94 -14.87 0.87 -11.87
C ARG A 94 -14.56 -0.58 -11.55
N GLN A 95 -13.31 -1.00 -11.73
CA GLN A 95 -12.87 -2.35 -11.37
C GLN A 95 -13.22 -2.68 -9.92
N LEU A 96 -12.82 -1.83 -8.96
CA LEU A 96 -13.12 -2.05 -7.53
C LEU A 96 -14.63 -2.08 -7.24
N ARG A 97 -15.44 -1.29 -7.95
CA ARG A 97 -16.91 -1.30 -7.82
C ARG A 97 -17.54 -2.57 -8.37
N ASP A 98 -16.95 -3.16 -9.40
CA ASP A 98 -17.48 -4.35 -10.07
C ASP A 98 -17.21 -5.63 -9.28
N GLU A 99 -16.26 -5.61 -8.35
CA GLU A 99 -15.97 -6.71 -7.41
C GLU A 99 -17.08 -7.00 -6.40
N LYS A 100 -17.96 -6.03 -6.10
CA LYS A 100 -19.10 -6.18 -5.17
C LYS A 100 -18.71 -6.71 -3.78
N PHE A 101 -17.66 -6.15 -3.18
CA PHE A 101 -17.21 -6.56 -1.84
C PHE A 101 -18.28 -6.39 -0.76
N ASP A 102 -18.45 -7.42 0.07
CA ASP A 102 -19.31 -7.38 1.27
C ASP A 102 -18.65 -6.67 2.46
N LEU A 103 -17.32 -6.69 2.53
CA LEU A 103 -16.51 -6.12 3.60
C LEU A 103 -15.22 -5.52 3.04
N VAL A 104 -14.83 -4.36 3.60
CA VAL A 104 -13.53 -3.74 3.36
C VAL A 104 -12.81 -3.57 4.70
N MET A 105 -11.53 -3.92 4.72
CA MET A 105 -10.61 -3.62 5.82
C MET A 105 -9.47 -2.78 5.26
N GLY A 106 -9.17 -1.67 5.93
CA GLY A 106 -8.07 -0.77 5.59
C GLY A 106 -7.29 -0.39 6.86
N GLU A 107 -6.05 0.04 6.66
CA GLU A 107 -5.17 0.63 7.67
C GLU A 107 -4.86 2.07 7.28
#